data_AF-A0A9D5HT43-F1
#
_entry.id   AF-A0A9D5HT43-F1
#
_cell.length_a   1.000
_cell.length_b   1.000
_cell.length_c   1.000
_cell.angle_alpha   90.00
_cell.angle_beta   90.00
_cell.angle_gamma   90.00
#
_symmetry.space_group_name_H-M   'P 1'
#
loop_
_entity.id
_entity.type
_entity.pdbx_description
1 polymer ?
#
loop_
_entity_poly.entity_id
_entity_poly.type
_entity_poly.pdbx_seq_one_letter_code
_entity_poly.pdbx_strand_id
1 'polypeptide(L)'
;MMALTFSDFSCYAISQHDQVHGQLGLPVFMGCFAFISLAVTSSTQIIFGYAISNPITLLSKINNNSFTMIFFIPAITLVIVTTNIPANIVAPANFFVSLNPKLFTFRKAALFISVLSIGFQPWKIFGSTDSFLYTWLISYSAIMGPLANIVLTDYYLVNRMNKVEKRKRVERVKKKKENILRAGIKLQKITNPKTLKKIAKSKQKKLLKVVPDNILDKNPNKKKNNA
;
A
#
# COMPACT_ATOMS: atom_id res chain seq x y z
N MET A 1 -11.83 -1.12 1.91
CA MET A 1 -11.52 -0.26 0.74
C MET A 1 -10.60 0.92 1.10
N MET A 2 -10.89 1.67 2.18
CA MET A 2 -10.04 2.80 2.59
C MET A 2 -8.55 2.45 2.82
N ALA A 3 -8.22 1.27 3.33
CA ALA A 3 -6.82 0.88 3.51
C ALA A 3 -6.01 0.83 2.19
N LEU A 4 -6.66 0.50 1.06
CA LEU A 4 -6.02 0.45 -0.26
C LEU A 4 -5.82 1.84 -0.86
N THR A 5 -6.80 2.74 -0.71
CA THR A 5 -6.65 4.15 -1.13
C THR A 5 -5.60 4.86 -0.28
N PHE A 6 -5.55 4.61 1.03
CA PHE A 6 -4.52 5.17 1.89
C PHE A 6 -3.12 4.67 1.55
N SER A 7 -2.97 3.39 1.18
CA SER A 7 -1.69 2.87 0.70
C SER A 7 -1.20 3.65 -0.52
N ASP A 8 -2.09 3.92 -1.47
CA ASP A 8 -1.79 4.66 -2.70
C ASP A 8 -1.32 6.10 -2.44
N PHE A 9 -1.93 6.79 -1.46
CA PHE A 9 -1.48 8.13 -1.04
C PHE A 9 -0.22 8.08 -0.17
N SER A 10 -0.07 7.06 0.68
CA SER A 10 1.08 6.92 1.58
C SER A 10 2.38 6.59 0.86
N CYS A 11 2.32 6.03 -0.36
CA CYS A 11 3.48 5.81 -1.21
C CYS A 11 4.21 7.12 -1.57
N TYR A 12 3.55 8.27 -1.45
CA TYR A 12 4.13 9.60 -1.68
C TYR A 12 4.65 10.26 -0.39
N ALA A 13 4.51 9.62 0.78
CA ALA A 13 5.03 10.14 2.03
C ALA A 13 6.53 9.88 2.17
N ILE A 14 7.28 10.90 2.58
CA ILE A 14 8.75 10.85 2.73
C ILE A 14 9.15 10.05 3.97
N SER A 15 8.36 10.14 5.05
CA SER A 15 8.63 9.52 6.35
C SER A 15 7.36 8.98 7.01
N GLN A 16 7.52 7.89 7.78
CA GLN A 16 6.45 7.30 8.59
C GLN A 16 5.91 8.30 9.64
N HIS A 17 6.77 9.17 10.17
CA HIS A 17 6.38 10.17 11.15
C HIS A 17 5.45 11.22 10.55
N ASP A 18 5.72 11.64 9.30
CA ASP A 18 4.90 12.61 8.57
C ASP A 18 3.54 12.00 8.18
N GLN A 19 3.51 10.69 7.86
CA GLN A 19 2.27 9.97 7.61
C GLN A 19 1.38 9.94 8.87
N VAL A 20 1.95 9.66 10.05
CA VAL A 20 1.18 9.63 11.31
C VAL A 20 0.67 11.02 11.68
N HIS A 21 1.49 12.06 11.53
CA HIS A 21 1.07 13.45 11.77
C HIS A 21 -0.05 13.88 10.82
N GLY A 22 0.05 13.53 9.54
CA GLY A 22 -1.01 13.81 8.55
C GLY A 22 -2.31 13.07 8.84
N GLN A 23 -2.24 11.85 9.37
CA GLN A 23 -3.42 11.05 9.71
C GLN A 23 -4.14 11.56 10.97
N LEU A 24 -3.44 12.18 11.92
CA LEU A 24 -4.06 12.74 13.13
C LEU A 24 -5.06 13.87 12.84
N GLY A 25 -4.92 14.56 11.70
CA GLY A 25 -5.92 15.55 11.28
C GLY A 25 -7.28 14.92 10.97
N LEU A 26 -7.32 13.69 10.46
CA LEU A 26 -8.54 13.06 9.98
C LEU A 26 -9.57 12.82 11.10
N PRO A 27 -9.22 12.19 12.25
CA PRO A 27 -10.16 12.03 13.37
C PRO A 27 -10.63 13.36 13.95
N VAL A 28 -9.77 14.38 13.99
CA VAL A 28 -10.11 15.70 14.52
C VAL A 28 -11.18 16.35 13.64
N PHE A 29 -10.95 16.42 12.33
CA PHE A 29 -11.95 16.97 11.41
C PHE A 29 -13.22 16.12 11.36
N MET A 30 -13.12 14.79 11.36
CA MET A 30 -14.29 13.91 11.42
C MET A 30 -15.11 14.13 12.69
N GLY A 31 -14.46 14.29 13.85
CA GLY A 31 -15.12 14.59 15.11
C GLY A 31 -15.83 15.96 15.08
N CYS A 32 -15.16 16.99 14.58
CA CYS A 32 -15.75 18.32 14.42
C CYS A 32 -16.96 18.31 13.48
N PHE A 33 -16.85 17.67 12.30
CA PHE A 33 -17.97 17.55 11.37
C PHE A 33 -19.13 16.73 11.93
N ALA A 34 -18.84 15.64 12.63
CA ALA A 34 -19.86 14.84 13.30
C ALA A 34 -20.59 15.65 14.39
N PHE A 35 -19.85 16.41 15.19
CA PHE A 35 -20.41 17.29 16.21
C PHE A 35 -21.31 18.37 15.60
N ILE A 36 -20.83 19.08 14.57
CA ILE A 36 -21.62 20.11 13.87
C ILE A 36 -22.87 19.48 13.26
N SER A 37 -22.74 18.34 12.57
CA SER A 37 -23.89 17.65 11.97
C SER A 37 -24.92 17.25 13.01
N LEU A 38 -24.48 16.68 14.14
CA LEU A 38 -25.38 16.28 15.23
C LEU A 38 -26.05 17.49 15.87
N ALA A 39 -25.30 18.57 16.13
CA ALA A 39 -25.83 19.81 16.70
C ALA A 39 -26.88 20.45 15.79
N VAL A 40 -26.62 20.49 14.47
CA VAL A 40 -27.57 20.98 13.47
C VAL A 40 -28.82 20.10 13.46
N THR A 41 -28.70 18.79 13.32
CA THR A 41 -29.86 17.87 13.30
C THR A 41 -30.66 17.94 14.61
N SER A 42 -30.00 18.00 15.77
CA SER A 42 -30.69 18.18 17.06
C SER A 42 -31.44 19.52 17.13
N SER A 43 -30.88 20.59 16.57
CA SER A 43 -31.54 21.89 16.53
C SER A 43 -32.79 21.88 15.65
N THR A 44 -32.78 21.11 14.54
CA THR A 44 -33.96 20.99 13.67
C THR A 44 -35.15 20.36 14.39
N GLN A 45 -34.92 19.45 15.33
CA GLN A 45 -35.99 18.84 16.11
C GLN A 45 -36.71 19.86 17.01
N ILE A 46 -35.97 20.83 17.57
CA ILE A 46 -36.54 21.91 18.40
C ILE A 46 -37.29 22.92 17.53
N ILE A 47 -36.75 23.27 16.36
CA ILE A 47 -37.30 24.32 15.48
C ILE A 47 -38.49 23.82 14.65
N PHE A 48 -38.36 22.63 14.04
CA PHE A 48 -39.32 22.10 13.07
C PHE A 48 -40.16 20.93 13.62
N GLY A 49 -39.89 20.46 14.84
CA GLY A 49 -40.61 19.36 15.49
C GLY A 49 -40.19 17.95 15.04
N TYR A 50 -39.29 17.84 14.05
CA TYR A 50 -38.75 16.56 13.57
C TYR A 50 -37.29 16.73 13.13
N ALA A 51 -36.51 15.65 13.24
CA ALA A 51 -35.09 15.67 12.89
C ALA A 51 -34.89 15.63 11.37
N ILE A 52 -34.33 16.69 10.80
CA ILE A 52 -33.95 16.76 9.39
C ILE A 52 -32.47 16.44 9.26
N SER A 53 -32.16 15.27 8.69
CA SER A 53 -30.76 14.85 8.45
C SER A 53 -30.25 15.23 7.05
N ASN A 54 -31.15 15.47 6.09
CA ASN A 54 -30.74 15.79 4.72
C ASN A 54 -30.50 17.31 4.57
N PRO A 55 -29.25 17.75 4.30
CA PRO A 55 -28.89 19.16 4.28
C PRO A 55 -29.60 19.96 3.18
N ILE A 56 -29.95 19.32 2.06
CA ILE A 56 -30.66 19.97 0.95
C ILE A 56 -32.09 20.29 1.40
N THR A 57 -32.76 19.33 2.05
CA THR A 57 -34.10 19.56 2.58
C THR A 57 -34.10 20.58 3.72
N LEU A 58 -33.05 20.59 4.54
CA LEU A 58 -32.91 21.56 5.63
C LEU A 58 -32.72 22.98 5.10
N LEU A 59 -31.85 23.15 4.10
CA LEU A 59 -31.63 24.44 3.44
C LEU A 59 -32.94 25.02 2.88
N SER A 60 -33.76 24.16 2.26
CA SER A 60 -35.09 24.54 1.75
C SER A 60 -36.09 24.91 2.83
N LYS A 61 -35.89 24.51 4.10
CA LYS A 61 -36.78 24.89 5.21
C LYS A 61 -36.29 26.15 5.95
N ILE A 62 -34.97 26.34 6.05
CA ILE A 62 -34.38 27.49 6.76
C ILE A 62 -34.49 28.77 5.94
N ASN A 63 -34.31 28.70 4.62
CA ASN A 63 -34.26 29.89 3.79
C ASN A 63 -34.98 29.66 2.45
N ASN A 64 -36.14 30.29 2.28
CA ASN A 64 -36.93 30.27 1.04
C ASN A 64 -36.44 31.32 0.01
N ASN A 65 -35.34 32.01 0.26
CA ASN A 65 -34.79 32.96 -0.69
C ASN A 65 -34.09 32.23 -1.85
N SER A 66 -34.64 32.38 -3.06
CA SER A 66 -34.13 31.78 -4.29
C SER A 66 -32.64 32.08 -4.54
N PHE A 67 -32.16 33.25 -4.11
CA PHE A 67 -30.75 33.62 -4.25
C PHE A 67 -29.82 32.71 -3.44
N THR A 68 -30.23 32.30 -2.24
CA THR A 68 -29.43 31.46 -1.37
C THR A 68 -29.40 30.00 -1.87
N MET A 69 -30.51 29.50 -2.41
CA MET A 69 -30.53 28.17 -3.05
C MET A 69 -29.58 28.09 -4.25
N ILE A 70 -29.54 29.13 -5.08
CA ILE A 70 -28.66 29.19 -6.26
C ILE A 70 -27.18 29.11 -5.88
N PHE A 71 -26.80 29.62 -4.70
CA PHE A 71 -25.41 29.57 -4.24
C PHE A 71 -25.06 28.24 -3.54
N PHE A 72 -25.94 27.75 -2.66
CA PHE A 72 -25.63 26.60 -1.81
C PHE A 72 -25.79 25.24 -2.51
N ILE A 73 -26.72 25.09 -3.45
CA ILE A 73 -26.89 23.83 -4.20
C ILE A 73 -25.63 23.47 -5.01
N PRO A 74 -25.05 24.36 -5.83
CA PRO A 74 -23.81 24.05 -6.54
C PRO A 74 -22.63 23.89 -5.59
N ALA A 75 -22.58 24.64 -4.48
CA ALA A 75 -21.53 24.47 -3.47
C ALA A 75 -21.56 23.07 -2.84
N ILE A 76 -22.74 22.59 -2.40
CA ILE A 76 -22.90 21.24 -1.85
C ILE A 76 -22.55 20.18 -2.90
N THR A 77 -23.00 20.37 -4.15
CA THR A 77 -22.72 19.46 -5.26
C THR A 77 -21.22 19.36 -5.51
N LEU A 78 -20.52 20.49 -5.55
CA LEU A 78 -19.07 20.55 -5.74
C LEU A 78 -18.35 19.83 -4.60
N VAL A 79 -18.74 20.07 -3.34
CA VAL A 79 -18.17 19.38 -2.17
C VAL A 79 -18.34 17.87 -2.30
N ILE A 80 -19.52 17.39 -2.69
CA ILE A 80 -19.78 15.95 -2.87
C ILE A 80 -18.89 15.39 -3.98
N VAL A 81 -18.83 16.04 -5.15
CA VAL A 81 -18.03 15.55 -6.29
C VAL A 81 -16.54 15.53 -5.95
N THR A 82 -16.02 16.61 -5.36
CA THR A 82 -14.60 16.75 -5.00
C THR A 82 -14.16 15.76 -3.94
N THR A 83 -15.03 15.35 -3.02
CA THR A 83 -14.70 14.34 -2.00
C THR A 83 -14.87 12.91 -2.52
N ASN A 84 -15.87 12.66 -3.36
CA ASN A 84 -16.17 11.31 -3.84
C ASN A 84 -15.24 10.83 -4.96
N ILE A 85 -14.82 11.70 -5.89
CA ILE A 85 -13.95 11.31 -7.00
C ILE A 85 -12.61 10.75 -6.49
N PRO A 86 -11.83 11.47 -5.65
CA PRO A 86 -10.54 10.97 -5.18
C PRO A 86 -10.68 9.71 -4.34
N ALA A 87 -11.70 9.66 -3.49
CA ALA A 87 -11.91 8.55 -2.56
C ALA A 87 -12.30 7.25 -3.27
N ASN A 88 -13.16 7.33 -4.29
CA ASN A 88 -13.79 6.14 -4.88
C ASN A 88 -13.25 5.76 -6.27
N ILE A 89 -12.64 6.69 -7.02
CA ILE A 89 -12.17 6.43 -8.40
C ILE A 89 -10.67 6.17 -8.46
N VAL A 90 -9.86 6.80 -7.61
CA VAL A 90 -8.39 6.76 -7.72
C VAL A 90 -7.84 5.36 -7.50
N ALA A 91 -8.20 4.67 -6.42
CA ALA A 91 -7.68 3.33 -6.16
C ALA A 91 -8.10 2.29 -7.21
N PRO A 92 -9.38 2.20 -7.65
CA PRO A 92 -9.74 1.33 -8.74
C PRO A 92 -9.00 1.69 -10.04
N ALA A 93 -8.82 2.98 -10.35
CA ALA A 93 -8.11 3.39 -11.56
C ALA A 93 -6.65 2.93 -11.52
N ASN A 94 -5.97 3.11 -10.39
CA ASN A 94 -4.59 2.66 -10.21
C ASN A 94 -4.45 1.13 -10.25
N PHE A 95 -5.48 0.39 -9.82
CA PHE A 95 -5.52 -1.06 -9.99
C PHE A 95 -5.52 -1.48 -11.46
N PHE A 96 -6.39 -0.90 -12.30
CA PHE A 96 -6.44 -1.24 -13.74
C PHE A 96 -5.19 -0.81 -14.51
N VAL A 97 -4.61 0.35 -14.16
CA VAL A 97 -3.33 0.81 -14.74
C VAL A 97 -2.21 -0.18 -14.39
N SER A 98 -2.17 -0.67 -13.15
CA SER A 98 -1.16 -1.62 -12.69
C SER A 98 -1.33 -3.02 -13.29
N LEU A 99 -2.58 -3.43 -13.59
CA LEU A 99 -2.88 -4.72 -14.21
C LEU A 99 -2.44 -4.80 -15.67
N ASN A 100 -2.71 -3.76 -16.47
CA ASN A 100 -2.31 -3.73 -17.88
C ASN A 100 -1.94 -2.31 -18.34
N PRO A 101 -0.68 -1.90 -18.14
CA PRO A 101 -0.24 -0.54 -18.42
C PRO A 101 -0.20 -0.21 -19.93
N LYS A 102 -0.26 -1.22 -20.81
CA LYS A 102 -0.32 -1.01 -22.26
C LYS A 102 -1.72 -0.62 -22.74
N LEU A 103 -2.76 -1.11 -22.07
CA LEU A 103 -4.17 -0.85 -22.43
C LEU A 103 -4.76 0.33 -21.64
N PHE A 104 -4.42 0.45 -20.35
CA PHE A 104 -5.02 1.42 -19.45
C PHE A 104 -4.03 2.50 -19.01
N THR A 105 -4.29 3.73 -19.44
CA THR A 105 -3.75 4.94 -18.78
C THR A 105 -4.72 5.41 -17.70
N PHE A 106 -4.25 6.19 -16.72
CA PHE A 106 -5.09 6.66 -15.60
C PHE A 106 -6.42 7.29 -16.06
N ARG A 107 -6.37 8.15 -17.09
CA ARG A 107 -7.57 8.79 -17.68
C ARG A 107 -8.54 7.77 -18.28
N LYS A 108 -8.04 6.79 -19.03
CA LYS A 108 -8.85 5.73 -19.64
C LYS A 108 -9.46 4.81 -18.58
N ALA A 109 -8.68 4.44 -17.57
CA ALA A 109 -9.16 3.62 -16.45
C ALA A 109 -10.25 4.35 -15.65
N ALA A 110 -10.04 5.63 -15.29
CA ALA A 110 -11.01 6.44 -14.57
C ALA A 110 -12.34 6.59 -15.34
N LEU A 111 -12.28 6.84 -16.65
CA LEU A 111 -13.47 6.90 -17.50
C LEU A 111 -14.20 5.55 -17.58
N PHE A 112 -13.44 4.47 -17.79
CA PHE A 112 -14.01 3.12 -17.86
C PHE A 112 -14.74 2.74 -16.57
N ILE A 113 -14.13 2.97 -15.41
CA ILE A 113 -14.73 2.71 -14.11
C ILE A 113 -15.95 3.60 -13.86
N SER A 114 -15.91 4.86 -14.28
CA SER A 114 -17.05 5.78 -14.11
C SER A 114 -18.28 5.29 -14.88
N VAL A 115 -18.10 4.88 -16.14
CA VAL A 115 -19.18 4.30 -16.96
C VAL A 115 -19.68 2.99 -16.35
N LEU A 116 -18.77 2.12 -15.94
CA LEU A 116 -19.12 0.84 -15.32
C LEU A 116 -19.91 1.03 -14.02
N SER A 117 -19.52 2.02 -13.20
CA SER A 117 -20.18 2.33 -11.92
C SER A 117 -21.62 2.80 -12.12
N ILE A 118 -21.88 3.61 -13.15
CA ILE A 118 -23.25 4.02 -13.54
C ILE A 118 -24.05 2.79 -14.00
N GLY A 119 -23.42 1.89 -14.77
CA GLY A 119 -24.02 0.66 -15.26
C GLY A 119 -24.47 -0.30 -14.16
N PHE A 120 -23.77 -0.35 -13.03
CA PHE A 120 -24.18 -1.11 -11.85
C PHE A 120 -25.43 -0.56 -11.14
N GLN A 121 -25.85 0.68 -11.47
CA GLN A 121 -27.05 1.32 -10.93
C GLN A 121 -27.16 1.20 -9.39
N PRO A 122 -26.17 1.71 -8.64
CA PRO A 122 -26.11 1.54 -7.19
C PRO A 122 -27.34 2.10 -6.46
N TRP A 123 -28.05 3.06 -7.05
CA TRP A 123 -29.26 3.64 -6.46
C TRP A 123 -30.41 2.64 -6.28
N LYS A 124 -30.48 1.57 -7.07
CA LYS A 124 -31.51 0.52 -6.91
C LYS A 124 -31.39 -0.21 -5.58
N ILE A 125 -30.20 -0.25 -4.99
CA ILE A 125 -29.92 -0.95 -3.74
C ILE A 125 -30.55 -0.21 -2.54
N PHE A 126 -30.71 1.12 -2.64
CA PHE A 126 -31.36 1.93 -1.60
C PHE A 126 -32.91 1.88 -1.66
N GLY A 127 -33.50 1.13 -2.59
CA GLY A 127 -34.95 1.03 -2.74
C GLY A 127 -35.66 0.31 -1.58
N SER A 128 -34.94 -0.52 -0.81
CA SER A 128 -35.46 -1.13 0.42
C SER A 128 -34.36 -1.23 1.47
N THR A 129 -34.67 -0.75 2.68
CA THR A 129 -33.74 -0.74 3.82
C THR A 129 -33.27 -2.15 4.18
N ASP A 130 -34.16 -3.13 4.10
CA ASP A 130 -33.83 -4.53 4.42
C ASP A 130 -32.86 -5.14 3.39
N SER A 131 -33.05 -4.88 2.10
CA SER A 131 -32.11 -5.38 1.08
C SER A 131 -30.74 -4.72 1.21
N PHE A 132 -30.69 -3.44 1.58
CA PHE A 132 -29.42 -2.75 1.79
C PHE A 132 -28.66 -3.32 3.00
N LEU A 133 -29.34 -3.45 4.15
CA LEU A 133 -28.70 -3.92 5.38
C LEU A 133 -28.37 -5.42 5.33
N TYR A 134 -29.33 -6.27 4.98
CA TYR A 134 -29.14 -7.71 5.11
C TYR A 134 -28.48 -8.34 3.89
N THR A 135 -28.83 -7.88 2.68
CA THR A 135 -28.29 -8.50 1.45
C THR A 135 -26.98 -7.88 1.05
N TRP A 136 -26.87 -6.55 1.06
CA TRP A 136 -25.68 -5.88 0.54
C TRP A 136 -24.57 -5.77 1.59
N LEU A 137 -24.87 -5.17 2.75
CA LEU A 137 -23.85 -4.84 3.75
C LEU A 137 -23.22 -6.07 4.41
N ILE A 138 -24.03 -7.09 4.73
CA ILE A 138 -23.54 -8.35 5.32
C ILE A 138 -22.70 -9.12 4.29
N SER A 139 -23.19 -9.30 3.06
CA SER A 139 -22.45 -10.02 2.01
C SER A 139 -21.12 -9.34 1.69
N TYR A 140 -21.11 -8.00 1.62
CA TYR A 140 -19.88 -7.24 1.40
C TYR A 140 -18.87 -7.44 2.54
N SER A 141 -19.33 -7.34 3.79
CA SER A 141 -18.49 -7.55 4.97
C SER A 141 -17.92 -8.98 5.04
N ALA A 142 -18.75 -9.98 4.71
CA ALA A 142 -18.36 -11.39 4.72
C ALA A 142 -17.23 -11.72 3.73
N ILE A 143 -17.18 -11.03 2.58
CA ILE A 143 -16.12 -11.21 1.58
C ILE A 143 -14.87 -10.40 1.94
N MET A 144 -15.05 -9.14 2.36
CA MET A 144 -13.93 -8.24 2.62
C MET A 144 -13.12 -8.58 3.87
N GLY A 145 -13.75 -9.10 4.92
CA GLY A 145 -13.07 -9.48 6.17
C GLY A 145 -11.97 -10.51 5.95
N PRO A 146 -12.26 -11.68 5.35
CA PRO A 146 -11.25 -12.70 5.05
C PRO A 146 -10.14 -12.20 4.12
N LEU A 147 -10.48 -11.44 3.08
CA LEU A 147 -9.49 -10.88 2.15
C LEU A 147 -8.49 -9.96 2.86
N ALA A 148 -8.97 -9.07 3.73
CA ALA A 148 -8.10 -8.21 4.53
C ALA A 148 -7.21 -9.03 5.49
N ASN A 149 -7.75 -10.08 6.10
CA ASN A 149 -6.98 -10.95 6.99
C ASN A 149 -5.88 -11.72 6.27
N ILE A 150 -6.11 -12.19 5.04
CA ILE A 150 -5.09 -12.87 4.24
C ILE A 150 -3.93 -11.91 3.95
N VAL A 151 -4.22 -10.69 3.49
CA VAL A 151 -3.20 -9.67 3.20
C VAL A 151 -2.42 -9.31 4.47
N LEU A 152 -3.10 -9.14 5.61
CA LEU A 152 -2.46 -8.85 6.89
C LEU A 152 -1.54 -9.99 7.35
N THR A 153 -2.02 -11.22 7.23
CA THR A 153 -1.29 -12.44 7.59
C THR A 153 -0.03 -12.58 6.75
N ASP A 154 -0.13 -12.41 5.43
CA ASP A 154 1.02 -12.47 4.53
C ASP A 154 2.07 -11.39 4.89
N TYR A 155 1.62 -10.15 5.11
CA TYR A 155 2.53 -9.06 5.42
C TYR A 155 3.28 -9.24 6.75
N TYR A 156 2.62 -9.73 7.81
CA TYR A 156 3.24 -9.85 9.15
C TYR A 156 3.90 -11.20 9.41
N LEU A 157 3.22 -12.31 9.10
CA LEU A 157 3.71 -13.65 9.41
C LEU A 157 4.71 -14.13 8.37
N VAL A 158 4.37 -14.07 7.08
CA VAL A 158 5.22 -14.61 6.00
C VAL A 158 6.51 -13.78 5.85
N ASN A 159 6.46 -12.44 5.94
CA ASN A 159 7.68 -11.64 5.94
C ASN A 159 8.59 -11.91 7.13
N ARG A 160 8.04 -12.17 8.32
CA ARG A 160 8.83 -12.51 9.51
C ARG A 160 9.51 -13.86 9.32
N MET A 161 8.80 -14.85 8.79
CA MET A 161 9.34 -16.16 8.44
C MET A 161 10.45 -16.05 7.39
N ASN A 162 10.24 -15.29 6.32
CA ASN A 162 11.22 -15.06 5.26
C ASN A 162 12.51 -14.38 5.79
N LYS A 163 12.38 -13.42 6.72
CA LYS A 163 13.55 -12.78 7.37
C LYS A 163 14.33 -13.79 8.21
N VAL A 164 13.65 -14.63 8.98
CA VAL A 164 14.28 -15.69 9.79
C VAL A 164 14.97 -16.71 8.88
N GLU A 165 14.34 -17.11 7.78
CA GLU A 165 14.91 -18.06 6.84
C GLU A 165 16.16 -17.52 6.14
N LYS A 166 16.14 -16.25 5.71
CA LYS A 166 17.32 -15.56 5.16
C LYS A 166 18.49 -15.56 6.16
N ARG A 167 18.23 -15.28 7.44
CA ARG A 167 19.26 -15.33 8.51
C ARG A 167 19.85 -16.74 8.67
N LYS A 168 19.00 -17.76 8.76
CA LYS A 168 19.42 -19.17 8.84
C LYS A 168 20.24 -19.61 7.62
N ARG A 169 19.91 -19.12 6.41
CA ARG A 169 20.65 -19.42 5.18
C ARG A 169 22.06 -18.81 5.21
N VAL A 170 22.20 -17.57 5.69
CA VAL A 170 23.49 -16.90 5.85
C VAL A 170 24.37 -17.63 6.88
N GLU A 171 23.81 -18.05 8.01
CA GLU A 171 24.53 -18.81 9.03
C GLU A 171 25.02 -20.17 8.53
N ARG A 172 24.18 -20.91 7.79
CA ARG A 172 24.57 -22.18 7.16
C ARG A 172 25.75 -21.99 6.19
N VAL A 173 25.75 -20.91 5.41
CA VAL A 173 26.86 -20.58 4.50
C VAL A 173 28.13 -20.24 5.28
N LYS A 174 28.05 -19.47 6.37
CA LYS A 174 29.21 -19.16 7.23
C LYS A 174 29.80 -20.43 7.86
N LYS A 175 28.98 -21.28 8.48
CA LYS A 175 29.41 -22.57 9.05
C LYS A 175 30.04 -23.48 8.00
N LYS A 176 29.48 -23.51 6.78
CA LYS A 176 30.07 -24.30 5.68
C LYS A 176 31.45 -23.77 5.27
N LYS A 177 31.65 -22.45 5.21
CA LYS A 177 32.97 -21.86 4.95
C LYS A 177 33.98 -22.17 6.07
N GLU A 178 33.54 -22.08 7.32
CA GLU A 178 34.38 -22.38 8.47
C GLU A 178 34.78 -23.86 8.54
N ASN A 179 33.84 -24.77 8.27
CA ASN A 179 34.11 -26.20 8.19
C ASN A 179 35.08 -26.53 7.03
N ILE A 180 34.99 -25.83 5.89
CA ILE A 180 35.94 -26.01 4.78
C ILE A 180 37.36 -25.52 5.17
N LEU A 181 37.45 -24.41 5.91
CA LEU A 181 38.73 -23.89 6.44
C LEU A 181 39.33 -24.85 7.48
N ARG A 182 38.52 -25.37 8.41
CA ARG A 182 38.94 -26.32 9.46
C ARG A 182 39.27 -27.71 8.91
N ALA A 183 38.56 -28.17 7.88
CA ALA A 183 38.80 -29.46 7.21
C ALA A 183 40.11 -29.49 6.40
N GLY A 184 40.90 -28.42 6.41
CA GLY A 184 42.26 -28.46 5.87
C GLY A 184 42.33 -28.75 4.38
N ILE A 185 41.33 -28.35 3.58
CA ILE A 185 41.49 -28.33 2.12
C ILE A 185 42.49 -27.22 1.82
N LYS A 186 43.78 -27.56 1.85
CA LYS A 186 44.91 -26.69 1.48
C LYS A 186 44.63 -26.14 0.09
N LEU A 187 44.20 -24.87 0.01
CA LEU A 187 44.21 -24.10 -1.22
C LEU A 187 45.67 -23.89 -1.60
N GLN A 188 46.21 -24.76 -2.46
CA GLN A 188 47.55 -24.57 -3.00
C GLN A 188 47.51 -23.41 -3.99
N LYS A 189 48.26 -22.34 -3.70
CA LYS A 189 48.49 -21.24 -4.64
C LYS A 189 49.41 -21.76 -5.75
N ILE A 190 48.82 -22.19 -6.87
CA ILE A 190 49.57 -22.63 -8.05
C ILE A 190 49.91 -21.38 -8.87
N THR A 191 51.14 -20.91 -8.75
CA THR A 191 51.64 -19.72 -9.48
C THR A 191 52.28 -20.09 -10.83
N ASN A 192 52.53 -21.37 -11.12
CA ASN A 192 53.23 -21.81 -12.32
C ASN A 192 52.29 -21.85 -13.56
N PRO A 193 52.58 -21.09 -14.63
CA PRO A 193 51.71 -20.95 -15.80
C PRO A 193 51.54 -22.24 -16.63
N LYS A 194 52.54 -23.14 -16.62
CA LYS A 194 52.47 -24.42 -17.37
C LYS A 194 51.49 -25.41 -16.71
N THR A 195 51.47 -25.45 -15.38
CA THR A 195 50.60 -26.34 -14.59
C THR A 195 49.14 -25.89 -14.64
N LEU A 196 48.90 -24.57 -14.66
CA LEU A 196 47.57 -23.98 -14.80
C LEU A 196 46.88 -24.37 -16.11
N LYS A 197 47.62 -24.32 -17.24
CA LYS A 197 47.12 -24.77 -18.55
C LYS A 197 46.79 -26.27 -18.58
N LYS A 198 47.55 -27.10 -17.85
CA LYS A 198 47.32 -28.55 -17.75
C LYS A 198 46.06 -28.88 -16.95
N ILE A 199 45.83 -28.20 -15.83
CA ILE A 199 44.66 -28.40 -14.97
C ILE A 199 43.39 -27.80 -15.60
N ALA A 200 43.51 -26.67 -16.30
CA ALA A 200 42.39 -26.06 -17.04
C ALA A 200 41.83 -26.94 -18.17
N LYS A 201 42.64 -27.85 -18.72
CA LYS A 201 42.20 -28.88 -19.69
C LYS A 201 41.65 -30.15 -19.03
N SER A 202 41.77 -30.30 -17.71
CA SER A 202 41.33 -31.48 -16.97
C SER A 202 39.92 -31.32 -16.37
N LYS A 203 39.29 -32.42 -15.96
CA LYS A 203 38.01 -32.43 -15.21
C LYS A 203 38.07 -31.61 -13.90
N GLN A 204 39.27 -31.34 -13.37
CA GLN A 204 39.48 -30.57 -12.14
C GLN A 204 39.29 -29.05 -12.29
N LYS A 205 39.07 -28.53 -13.52
CA LYS A 205 38.76 -27.11 -13.76
C LYS A 205 37.61 -26.57 -12.89
N LYS A 206 36.60 -27.40 -12.59
CA LYS A 206 35.43 -27.04 -11.77
C LYS A 206 35.78 -26.72 -10.30
N LEU A 207 36.95 -27.17 -9.84
CA LEU A 207 37.44 -26.93 -8.47
C LEU A 207 38.22 -25.61 -8.35
N LEU A 208 38.58 -24.99 -9.47
CA LEU A 208 39.30 -23.72 -9.48
C LEU A 208 38.31 -22.57 -9.28
N LYS A 209 38.53 -21.75 -8.26
CA LYS A 209 37.88 -20.45 -8.09
C LYS A 209 38.94 -19.37 -8.18
N VAL A 210 38.70 -18.38 -9.05
CA VAL A 210 39.53 -17.17 -9.12
C VAL A 210 39.32 -16.39 -7.83
N VAL A 211 40.39 -16.22 -7.06
CA VAL A 211 40.38 -15.44 -5.83
C VAL A 211 40.67 -13.98 -6.22
N PRO A 212 39.80 -13.02 -5.87
CA PRO A 212 40.04 -11.61 -6.17
C PRO A 212 41.26 -11.07 -5.42
N ASP A 213 42.05 -10.21 -6.08
CA ASP A 213 43.35 -9.72 -5.62
C ASP A 213 43.29 -8.98 -4.27
N ASN A 214 42.14 -8.41 -3.94
CA ASN A 214 41.86 -7.75 -2.65
C ASN A 214 42.01 -8.68 -1.43
N ILE A 215 41.98 -10.01 -1.62
CA ILE A 215 42.20 -11.01 -0.55
C ILE A 215 43.68 -11.36 -0.41
N LEU A 216 44.47 -11.25 -1.49
CA LEU A 216 45.90 -11.56 -1.49
C LEU A 216 46.75 -10.43 -0.91
N ASP A 217 46.28 -9.18 -0.98
CA ASP A 217 47.02 -8.00 -0.52
C ASP A 217 46.87 -7.67 0.98
N LYS A 218 46.08 -8.46 1.74
CA LYS A 218 46.00 -8.36 3.21
C LYS A 218 47.19 -9.02 3.93
N ASN A 219 48.41 -8.77 3.44
CA ASN A 219 49.62 -9.19 4.14
C ASN A 219 50.03 -8.10 5.16
N PRO A 220 49.97 -8.36 6.49
CA PRO A 220 50.28 -7.36 7.52
C PRO A 220 51.73 -6.83 7.51
N ASN A 221 52.63 -7.42 6.71
CA ASN A 221 54.05 -7.06 6.71
C ASN A 221 54.47 -5.95 5.72
N LYS A 222 53.55 -5.33 4.97
CA LYS A 222 53.91 -4.23 4.04
C LYS A 222 53.68 -2.82 4.59
N LYS A 223 53.15 -2.69 5.81
CA LYS A 223 52.85 -1.39 6.45
C LYS A 223 53.97 -0.84 7.36
N LYS A 224 55.15 -1.46 7.38
CA LYS A 224 56.24 -1.11 8.32
C LYS A 224 57.48 -0.43 7.74
N ASN A 225 57.54 -0.17 6.42
CA ASN A 225 58.76 0.36 5.78
C ASN A 225 58.59 1.72 5.09
N ASN A 226 57.66 2.57 5.54
CA ASN A 226 57.64 3.99 5.16
C ASN A 226 57.35 4.81 6.44
N ALA A 227 58.39 4.99 7.25
CA ALA A 227 58.54 6.08 8.21
C ALA A 227 59.72 6.92 7.72
#